data_AF-J8HHF6-F1
#
_entry.id   AF-J8HHF6-F1
#
_cell.length_a   1.000
_cell.length_b   1.000
_cell.length_c   1.000
_cell.angle_alpha   90.00
_cell.angle_beta   90.00
_cell.angle_gamma   90.00
#
_symmetry.space_group_name_H-M   'P 1'
#
loop_
_entity.id
_entity.type
_entity.pdbx_description
1 polymer ?
#
loop_
_entity_poly.entity_id
_entity_poly.type
_entity_poly.pdbx_seq_one_letter_code
_entity_poly.pdbx_strand_id
1 'polypeptide(L)'
;MIQTLSTLLTKYYIKAGFTAEEYIVLNAYLNHSKVNQEKHDLKEVAEMTGKSLSEVLDVLKSLFEKRLIVSEPEKEKINLMALYKILSAVELESMSINERIADSIDHYTRFAYHSDDNHFGQVTLVPFAEGGIAVATGTESKFGSLMWSHNDMKKLVEEITFFLESTGEEWIEEYNQDLKKKIDLKKEQQQIAYEERKAQKEQPAKPKHGYVLLIRLYPSGHYKFTYTVSNDLIGKINRLKEEHGHNVEIVHSVETYDTMKFYYQFAKKQFSNRLVEKTMYQLTEEDVQFFKDEKYPANAMDWLEGSRVK
;
A
#
# COMPACT_ATOMS: atom_id res chain seq x y z
N MET A 1 11.98 11.88 -11.08
CA MET A 1 13.27 11.15 -11.16
C MET A 1 14.41 12.09 -11.53
N ILE A 2 14.41 12.73 -12.71
CA ILE A 2 15.54 13.58 -13.17
C ILE A 2 15.83 14.74 -12.22
N GLN A 3 14.79 15.45 -11.76
CA GLN A 3 14.97 16.55 -10.79
C GLN A 3 15.57 16.07 -9.46
N THR A 4 15.12 14.92 -8.95
CA THR A 4 15.68 14.27 -7.76
C THR A 4 17.14 13.90 -7.99
N LEU A 5 17.45 13.33 -9.15
CA LEU A 5 18.81 12.94 -9.52
C LEU A 5 19.75 14.14 -9.64
N SER A 6 19.31 15.23 -10.26
CA SER A 6 20.06 16.48 -10.34
C SER A 6 20.28 17.09 -8.96
N THR A 7 19.28 17.04 -8.08
CA THR A 7 19.42 17.47 -6.66
C THR A 7 20.46 16.63 -5.92
N LEU A 8 20.38 15.29 -6.04
CA LEU A 8 21.35 14.37 -5.42
C LEU A 8 22.76 14.60 -5.92
N LEU A 9 22.92 14.73 -7.24
CA LEU A 9 24.20 15.02 -7.87
C LEU A 9 24.76 16.33 -7.33
N THR A 10 23.97 17.40 -7.32
CA THR A 10 24.39 18.71 -6.80
C THR A 10 24.84 18.64 -5.34
N LYS A 11 24.13 17.90 -4.49
CA LYS A 11 24.46 17.76 -3.05
C LYS A 11 25.69 16.89 -2.80
N TYR A 12 25.88 15.82 -3.58
CA TYR A 12 26.80 14.74 -3.23
C TYR A 12 27.92 14.46 -4.24
N TYR A 13 28.05 15.24 -5.33
CA TYR A 13 29.03 14.93 -6.38
C TYR A 13 30.47 14.79 -5.84
N ILE A 14 30.91 15.67 -4.93
CA ILE A 14 32.26 15.59 -4.35
C ILE A 14 32.44 14.29 -3.57
N LYS A 15 31.47 13.93 -2.71
CA LYS A 15 31.52 12.70 -1.91
C LYS A 15 31.44 11.45 -2.77
N ALA A 16 30.73 11.53 -3.88
CA ALA A 16 30.63 10.45 -4.86
C ALA A 16 31.86 10.37 -5.79
N GLY A 17 32.86 11.24 -5.62
CA GLY A 17 34.14 11.18 -6.35
C GLY A 17 34.17 11.90 -7.70
N PHE A 18 33.16 12.72 -8.00
CA PHE A 18 33.12 13.56 -9.19
C PHE A 18 33.92 14.86 -8.98
N THR A 19 34.58 15.34 -10.03
CA THR A 19 35.13 16.71 -10.05
C THR A 19 34.03 17.74 -10.34
N ALA A 20 34.32 19.02 -10.12
CA ALA A 20 33.39 20.11 -10.47
C ALA A 20 33.08 20.14 -11.97
N GLU A 21 34.06 19.84 -12.83
CA GLU A 21 33.88 19.77 -14.28
C GLU A 21 32.97 18.60 -14.68
N GLU A 22 33.21 17.42 -14.10
CA GLU A 22 32.38 16.23 -14.30
C GLU A 22 30.94 16.46 -13.85
N TYR A 23 30.76 17.13 -12.70
CA TYR A 23 29.47 17.57 -12.21
C TYR A 23 28.75 18.49 -13.20
N ILE A 24 29.43 19.53 -13.72
CA ILE A 24 28.84 20.49 -14.65
C ILE A 24 28.33 19.77 -15.91
N VAL A 25 29.15 18.88 -16.49
CA VAL A 25 28.77 18.11 -17.68
C VAL A 25 27.60 17.16 -17.40
N LEU A 26 27.64 16.41 -16.29
CA LEU A 26 26.54 15.52 -15.93
C LEU A 26 25.26 16.28 -15.58
N ASN A 27 25.34 17.42 -14.90
CA ASN A 27 24.17 18.20 -14.57
C ASN A 27 23.53 18.82 -15.82
N ALA A 28 24.34 19.29 -16.78
CA ALA A 28 23.84 19.70 -18.09
C ALA A 28 23.21 18.52 -18.86
N TYR A 29 23.84 17.35 -18.80
CA TYR A 29 23.29 16.12 -19.35
C TYR A 29 21.94 15.74 -18.73
N LEU A 30 21.72 15.96 -17.44
CA LEU A 30 20.43 15.70 -16.81
C LEU A 30 19.34 16.70 -17.21
N ASN A 31 19.71 17.92 -17.60
CA ASN A 31 18.78 19.04 -17.81
C ASN A 31 18.57 19.44 -19.28
N HIS A 32 19.29 18.85 -20.24
CA HIS A 32 19.06 19.13 -21.66
C HIS A 32 17.65 18.71 -22.12
N SER A 33 17.16 19.39 -23.15
CA SER A 33 15.78 19.29 -23.64
C SER A 33 15.35 17.89 -24.09
N LYS A 34 16.30 17.03 -24.49
CA LYS A 34 16.06 15.69 -25.04
C LYS A 34 16.47 14.53 -24.13
N VAL A 35 16.60 14.78 -22.82
CA VAL A 35 17.03 13.77 -21.85
C VAL A 35 16.21 12.47 -21.88
N ASN A 36 14.89 12.57 -22.15
CA ASN A 36 13.97 11.44 -22.22
C ASN A 36 13.82 10.80 -23.62
N GLN A 37 14.51 11.27 -24.65
CA GLN A 37 14.41 10.70 -26.01
C GLN A 37 15.28 9.44 -26.17
N GLU A 38 15.34 8.81 -27.34
CA GLU A 38 16.20 7.63 -27.56
C GLU A 38 17.66 7.97 -27.85
N LYS A 39 17.93 9.19 -28.31
CA LYS A 39 19.29 9.72 -28.53
C LYS A 39 19.53 10.99 -27.74
N HIS A 40 20.68 11.10 -27.08
CA HIS A 40 21.03 12.30 -26.31
C HIS A 40 21.60 13.40 -27.20
N ASP A 41 21.25 14.64 -26.86
CA ASP A 41 21.75 15.82 -27.56
C ASP A 41 23.02 16.35 -26.89
N LEU A 42 24.14 15.69 -27.16
CA LEU A 42 25.43 16.12 -26.61
C LEU A 42 25.88 17.49 -27.14
N LYS A 43 25.29 18.00 -28.23
CA LYS A 43 25.55 19.36 -28.72
C LYS A 43 24.90 20.38 -27.81
N GLU A 44 23.65 20.16 -27.41
CA GLU A 44 22.99 21.01 -26.42
C GLU A 44 23.75 20.99 -25.08
N VAL A 45 24.24 19.83 -24.64
CA VAL A 45 25.08 19.73 -23.43
C VAL A 45 26.37 20.55 -23.58
N ALA A 46 27.01 20.51 -24.75
CA ALA A 46 28.18 21.32 -25.04
C ALA A 46 27.87 22.83 -24.99
N GLU A 47 26.75 23.25 -25.56
CA GLU A 47 26.26 24.64 -25.50
C GLU A 47 25.98 25.10 -24.05
N MET A 48 25.26 24.28 -23.26
CA MET A 48 24.93 24.58 -21.86
C MET A 48 26.16 24.71 -20.96
N THR A 49 27.26 24.02 -21.30
CA THR A 49 28.48 24.00 -20.50
C THR A 49 29.56 24.95 -21.03
N GLY A 50 29.34 25.56 -22.20
CA GLY A 50 30.35 26.38 -22.88
C GLY A 50 31.57 25.58 -23.36
N LYS A 51 31.43 24.26 -23.54
CA LYS A 51 32.49 23.34 -23.96
C LYS A 51 32.33 22.93 -25.41
N SER A 52 33.40 22.45 -26.03
CA SER A 52 33.33 21.74 -27.30
C SER A 52 32.74 20.34 -27.13
N LEU A 53 32.19 19.78 -28.21
CA LEU A 53 31.67 18.40 -28.19
C LEU A 53 32.75 17.37 -27.82
N SER A 54 34.00 17.59 -28.24
CA SER A 54 35.13 16.73 -27.87
C SER A 54 35.40 16.75 -26.37
N GLU A 55 35.41 17.94 -25.75
CA GLU A 55 35.64 18.05 -24.30
C GLU A 55 34.51 17.37 -23.50
N VAL A 56 33.26 17.50 -23.94
CA VAL A 56 32.13 16.79 -23.31
C VAL A 56 32.32 15.28 -23.42
N LEU A 57 32.73 14.77 -24.58
CA LEU A 57 32.98 13.33 -24.78
C LEU A 57 34.14 12.83 -23.93
N ASP A 58 35.22 13.60 -23.79
CA ASP A 58 36.37 13.25 -22.96
C ASP A 58 36.00 13.18 -21.47
N VAL A 59 35.20 14.13 -20.98
CA VAL A 59 34.68 14.11 -19.60
C VAL A 59 33.79 12.88 -19.37
N LEU A 60 32.86 12.59 -20.29
CA LEU A 60 32.00 11.39 -20.17
C LEU A 60 32.83 10.10 -20.22
N LYS A 61 33.85 10.04 -21.08
CA LYS A 61 34.76 8.90 -21.17
C LYS A 61 35.50 8.67 -19.85
N SER A 62 36.06 9.72 -19.25
CA SER A 62 36.68 9.66 -17.91
C SER A 62 35.72 9.09 -16.86
N LEU A 63 34.45 9.50 -16.89
CA LEU A 63 33.45 9.03 -15.95
C LEU A 63 33.09 7.54 -16.14
N PHE A 64 33.05 7.06 -17.38
CA PHE A 64 32.90 5.62 -17.67
C PHE A 64 34.12 4.81 -17.22
N GLU A 65 35.33 5.32 -17.46
CA GLU A 65 36.57 4.67 -17.04
C GLU A 65 36.67 4.55 -15.51
N LYS A 66 36.26 5.61 -14.79
CA LYS A 66 36.13 5.61 -13.32
C LYS A 66 34.96 4.77 -12.80
N ARG A 67 34.08 4.28 -13.68
CA ARG A 67 32.84 3.54 -13.36
C ARG A 67 31.86 4.33 -12.49
N LEU A 68 31.92 5.67 -12.55
CA LEU A 68 30.97 6.55 -11.85
C LEU A 68 29.64 6.67 -12.61
N ILE A 69 29.67 6.38 -13.91
CA ILE A 69 28.49 6.21 -14.75
C ILE A 69 28.62 4.91 -15.55
N VAL A 70 27.50 4.36 -15.98
CA VAL A 70 27.43 3.17 -16.83
C VAL A 70 26.44 3.39 -17.96
N SER A 71 26.70 2.79 -19.11
CA SER A 71 25.85 2.94 -20.29
C SER A 71 24.61 2.06 -20.14
N GLU A 72 23.50 2.47 -20.77
CA GLU A 72 22.38 1.57 -20.99
C GLU A 72 22.81 0.48 -21.98
N PRO A 73 22.58 -0.82 -21.69
CA PRO A 73 23.04 -1.91 -22.56
C PRO A 73 22.51 -1.85 -24.00
N GLU A 74 21.38 -1.17 -24.21
CA GLU A 74 20.65 -1.11 -25.48
C GLU A 74 20.63 0.30 -26.10
N LYS A 75 21.18 1.31 -25.42
CA LYS A 75 21.13 2.70 -25.88
C LYS A 75 22.47 3.39 -25.68
N GLU A 76 22.80 4.32 -26.58
CA GLU A 76 23.99 5.19 -26.46
C GLU A 76 23.77 6.28 -25.38
N LYS A 77 23.37 5.87 -24.18
CA LYS A 77 22.91 6.74 -23.09
C LYS A 77 23.49 6.33 -21.75
N ILE A 78 23.56 7.28 -20.82
CA ILE A 78 23.89 7.01 -19.42
C ILE A 78 22.68 6.36 -18.76
N ASN A 79 22.90 5.26 -18.07
CA ASN A 79 21.90 4.62 -17.24
C ASN A 79 21.63 5.47 -15.99
N LEU A 80 20.59 6.31 -16.08
CA LEU A 80 20.23 7.24 -15.02
C LEU A 80 19.81 6.55 -13.71
N MET A 81 19.25 5.33 -13.81
CA MET A 81 18.88 4.54 -12.63
C MET A 81 20.11 4.05 -11.87
N ALA A 82 21.16 3.63 -12.58
CA ALA A 82 22.43 3.26 -11.95
C ALA A 82 23.08 4.47 -11.25
N LEU A 83 23.10 5.64 -11.91
CA LEU A 83 23.60 6.87 -11.31
C LEU A 83 22.78 7.29 -10.07
N TYR A 84 21.46 7.16 -10.14
CA TYR A 84 20.58 7.40 -8.99
C TYR A 84 20.93 6.49 -7.81
N LYS A 85 21.10 5.18 -8.03
CA LYS A 85 21.49 4.24 -6.98
C LYS A 85 22.82 4.58 -6.32
N ILE A 86 23.82 4.99 -7.10
CA ILE A 86 25.13 5.41 -6.58
C ILE A 86 24.97 6.64 -5.69
N LEU A 87 24.31 7.69 -6.17
CA LEU A 87 24.17 8.93 -5.42
C LEU A 87 23.27 8.76 -4.18
N SER A 88 22.22 7.95 -4.26
CA SER A 88 21.38 7.62 -3.11
C SER A 88 22.14 6.81 -2.05
N ALA A 89 23.06 5.93 -2.45
CA ALA A 89 23.93 5.24 -1.48
C ALA A 89 24.85 6.25 -0.76
N VAL A 90 25.42 7.21 -1.48
CA VAL A 90 26.26 8.27 -0.89
C VAL A 90 25.46 9.20 0.03
N GLU A 91 24.22 9.52 -0.33
CA GLU A 91 23.29 10.25 0.54
C GLU A 91 23.06 9.48 1.84
N LEU A 92 22.67 8.21 1.75
CA LEU A 92 22.42 7.36 2.91
C LEU A 92 23.67 7.22 3.80
N GLU A 93 24.85 7.08 3.19
CA GLU A 93 26.13 7.06 3.91
C GLU A 93 26.52 8.42 4.49
N SER A 94 25.96 9.52 4.01
CA SER A 94 26.20 10.86 4.55
C SER A 94 25.32 11.18 5.76
N MET A 95 24.17 10.55 5.86
CA MET A 95 23.22 10.76 6.95
C MET A 95 23.74 10.18 8.27
N SER A 96 23.28 10.78 9.37
CA SER A 96 23.43 10.23 10.71
C SER A 96 22.51 9.00 10.88
N ILE A 97 22.77 8.17 11.90
CA ILE A 97 21.90 7.00 12.15
C ILE A 97 20.53 7.49 12.63
N ASN A 98 20.48 8.56 13.43
CA ASN A 98 19.24 9.19 13.86
C ASN A 98 18.36 9.60 12.66
N GLU A 99 18.92 10.33 11.70
CA GLU A 99 18.20 10.80 10.51
C GLU A 99 17.65 9.63 9.69
N ARG A 100 18.45 8.58 9.49
CA ARG A 100 18.02 7.37 8.75
C ARG A 100 16.89 6.63 9.45
N ILE A 101 16.94 6.55 10.77
CA ILE A 101 15.87 5.95 11.56
C ILE A 101 14.59 6.78 11.44
N ALA A 102 14.67 8.11 11.57
CA ALA A 102 13.53 9.02 11.48
C ALA A 102 12.85 8.94 10.10
N ASP A 103 13.61 9.05 9.01
CA ASP A 103 13.10 8.95 7.64
C ASP A 103 12.46 7.58 7.38
N SER A 104 13.08 6.52 7.88
CA SER A 104 12.54 5.17 7.73
C SER A 104 11.26 4.93 8.53
N ILE A 105 11.12 5.52 9.72
CA ILE A 105 9.87 5.48 10.51
C ILE A 105 8.75 6.22 9.79
N ASP A 106 9.01 7.41 9.27
CA ASP A 106 8.01 8.17 8.51
C ASP A 106 7.56 7.40 7.27
N HIS A 107 8.50 6.81 6.52
CA HIS A 107 8.17 5.95 5.39
C HIS A 107 7.31 4.75 5.84
N TYR A 108 7.73 4.04 6.88
CA TYR A 108 7.00 2.89 7.41
C TYR A 108 5.56 3.27 7.80
N THR A 109 5.36 4.34 8.56
CA THR A 109 4.03 4.77 9.00
C THR A 109 3.09 5.16 7.85
N ARG A 110 3.62 5.70 6.75
CA ARG A 110 2.82 6.06 5.56
C ARG A 110 2.41 4.85 4.72
N PHE A 111 3.20 3.79 4.73
CA PHE A 111 3.04 2.63 3.84
C PHE A 111 2.79 1.30 4.56
N ALA A 112 2.52 1.30 5.87
CA ALA A 112 2.30 0.14 6.76
C ALA A 112 1.09 -0.77 6.43
N TYR A 113 0.62 -0.81 5.19
CA TYR A 113 -0.39 -1.78 4.72
C TYR A 113 0.17 -3.20 4.58
N HIS A 114 1.49 -3.38 4.64
CA HIS A 114 2.16 -4.68 4.62
C HIS A 114 2.84 -4.94 5.98
N SER A 115 2.47 -6.05 6.61
CA SER A 115 2.89 -6.43 7.97
C SER A 115 4.35 -6.87 8.08
N ASP A 116 5.06 -6.94 6.97
CA ASP A 116 6.32 -7.69 6.87
C ASP A 116 7.54 -6.77 6.66
N ASP A 117 7.34 -5.46 6.52
CA ASP A 117 8.46 -4.52 6.39
C ASP A 117 8.91 -4.01 7.76
N ASN A 118 10.20 -4.09 8.04
CA ASN A 118 10.82 -3.45 9.22
C ASN A 118 11.40 -2.09 8.83
N HIS A 119 11.16 -1.05 9.64
CA HIS A 119 11.88 0.21 9.49
C HIS A 119 13.34 0.05 9.96
N PHE A 120 14.24 0.91 9.50
CA PHE A 120 15.69 0.82 9.72
C PHE A 120 16.09 0.77 11.20
N GLY A 121 15.32 1.41 12.08
CA GLY A 121 15.53 1.38 13.53
C GLY A 121 15.08 0.09 14.24
N GLN A 122 14.35 -0.79 13.56
CA GLN A 122 14.04 -2.12 14.08
C GLN A 122 15.26 -3.01 13.85
N VAL A 123 15.96 -3.29 14.93
CA VAL A 123 17.20 -4.07 14.91
C VAL A 123 17.18 -5.18 15.95
N THR A 124 17.95 -6.22 15.66
CA THR A 124 18.28 -7.29 16.61
C THR A 124 19.71 -7.10 17.09
N LEU A 125 19.89 -7.08 18.42
CA LEU A 125 21.21 -7.10 19.05
C LEU A 125 21.74 -8.53 19.08
N VAL A 126 22.91 -8.75 18.48
CA VAL A 126 23.52 -10.08 18.33
C VAL A 126 24.82 -10.15 19.16
N PRO A 127 24.91 -11.01 20.19
CA PRO A 127 26.11 -11.12 21.00
C PRO A 127 27.28 -11.72 20.20
N PHE A 128 28.47 -11.15 20.35
CA PHE A 128 29.70 -11.71 19.80
C PHE A 128 30.41 -12.57 20.84
N ALA A 129 30.90 -13.75 20.44
CA ALA A 129 31.43 -14.76 21.36
C ALA A 129 32.62 -14.28 22.20
N GLU A 130 33.41 -13.35 21.68
CA GLU A 130 34.61 -12.81 22.36
C GLU A 130 34.30 -11.55 23.20
N GLY A 131 33.02 -11.19 23.32
CA GLY A 131 32.55 -9.96 23.97
C GLY A 131 32.19 -8.88 22.97
N GLY A 132 31.12 -8.14 23.26
CA GLY A 132 30.55 -7.11 22.37
C GLY A 132 29.18 -7.50 21.81
N ILE A 133 28.53 -6.52 21.20
CA ILE A 133 27.17 -6.64 20.66
C ILE A 133 27.19 -6.06 19.24
N ALA A 134 26.81 -6.87 18.26
CA ALA A 134 26.58 -6.46 16.89
C ALA A 134 25.11 -6.09 16.67
N VAL A 135 24.85 -5.37 15.59
CA VAL A 135 23.50 -4.96 15.18
C VAL A 135 23.13 -5.61 13.86
N ALA A 136 22.00 -6.31 13.83
CA ALA A 136 21.43 -6.90 12.63
C ALA A 136 20.07 -6.27 12.31
N THR A 137 19.76 -6.13 11.03
CA THR A 137 18.51 -5.51 10.56
C THR A 137 17.30 -6.38 10.86
N GLY A 138 16.21 -5.75 11.31
CA GLY A 138 14.91 -6.37 11.49
C GLY A 138 14.79 -7.20 12.77
N THR A 139 13.56 -7.62 13.05
CA THR A 139 13.20 -8.40 14.25
C THR A 139 12.48 -9.71 13.91
N GLU A 140 12.40 -10.08 12.63
CA GLU A 140 11.67 -11.26 12.14
C GLU A 140 12.31 -12.60 12.54
N SER A 141 13.61 -12.60 12.80
CA SER A 141 14.40 -13.80 13.11
C SER A 141 15.12 -13.62 14.45
N LYS A 142 15.48 -14.75 15.09
CA LYS A 142 16.24 -14.75 16.37
C LYS A 142 17.54 -13.94 16.30
N PHE A 143 18.14 -13.82 15.12
CA PHE A 143 19.41 -13.10 14.91
C PHE A 143 19.27 -11.93 13.93
N GLY A 144 18.03 -11.50 13.63
CA GLY A 144 17.75 -10.55 12.56
C GLY A 144 18.06 -11.13 11.18
N SER A 145 18.28 -10.25 10.20
CA SER A 145 18.60 -10.61 8.82
C SER A 145 20.09 -10.44 8.53
N LEU A 146 20.48 -9.32 7.92
CA LEU A 146 21.86 -8.98 7.63
C LEU A 146 22.43 -8.06 8.71
N MET A 147 23.70 -8.28 9.02
CA MET A 147 24.44 -7.43 9.94
C MET A 147 24.67 -6.06 9.33
N TRP A 148 24.62 -5.02 10.17
CA TRP A 148 25.00 -3.67 9.75
C TRP A 148 26.46 -3.61 9.34
N SER A 149 26.80 -2.62 8.52
CA SER A 149 28.20 -2.39 8.17
C SER A 149 28.97 -1.92 9.40
N HIS A 150 30.28 -2.14 9.41
CA HIS A 150 31.16 -1.62 10.45
C HIS A 150 31.07 -0.09 10.59
N ASN A 151 30.84 0.63 9.48
CA ASN A 151 30.65 2.08 9.49
C ASN A 151 29.34 2.49 10.18
N ASP A 152 28.24 1.79 9.89
CA ASP A 152 26.95 2.06 10.53
C ASP A 152 27.01 1.80 12.04
N MET A 153 27.67 0.72 12.46
CA MET A 153 27.86 0.43 13.88
C MET A 153 28.71 1.50 14.57
N LYS A 154 29.77 2.01 13.92
CA LYS A 154 30.57 3.13 14.46
C LYS A 154 29.73 4.38 14.66
N LYS A 155 28.95 4.77 13.66
CA LYS A 155 28.03 5.92 13.77
C LYS A 155 26.98 5.71 14.85
N LEU A 156 26.47 4.49 15.01
CA LEU A 156 25.52 4.17 16.07
C LEU A 156 26.17 4.36 17.46
N VAL A 157 27.42 3.95 17.64
CA VAL A 157 28.16 4.18 18.88
C VAL A 157 28.31 5.68 19.17
N GLU A 158 28.63 6.49 18.17
CA GLU A 158 28.71 7.95 18.32
C GLU A 158 27.37 8.55 18.76
N GLU A 159 26.25 8.13 18.15
CA GLU A 159 24.90 8.60 18.49
C GLU A 159 24.46 8.16 19.90
N ILE A 160 24.73 6.91 20.28
CA ILE A 160 24.44 6.41 21.64
C ILE A 160 25.27 7.17 22.66
N THR A 161 26.56 7.40 22.38
CA THR A 161 27.45 8.14 23.27
C THR A 161 26.94 9.57 23.45
N PHE A 162 26.60 10.25 22.35
CA PHE A 162 26.02 11.59 22.39
C PHE A 162 24.74 11.64 23.23
N PHE A 163 23.85 10.66 23.09
CA PHE A 163 22.63 10.56 23.90
C PHE A 163 22.94 10.41 25.40
N LEU A 164 23.88 9.52 25.76
CA LEU A 164 24.26 9.28 27.15
C LEU A 164 24.96 10.50 27.79
N GLU A 165 25.69 11.29 27.01
CA GLU A 165 26.32 12.53 27.48
C GLU A 165 25.29 13.67 27.63
N SER A 166 24.22 13.64 26.84
CA SER A 166 23.23 14.72 26.77
C SER A 166 22.00 14.48 27.65
N THR A 167 21.85 13.27 28.20
CA THR A 167 20.66 12.87 28.98
C THR A 167 21.07 12.15 30.26
N GLY A 168 20.15 12.09 31.22
CA GLY A 168 20.31 11.34 32.45
C GLY A 168 19.13 10.41 32.70
N GLU A 169 19.21 9.64 33.78
CA GLU A 169 18.17 8.66 34.14
C GLU A 169 16.78 9.31 34.27
N GLU A 170 16.70 10.51 34.84
CA GLU A 170 15.43 11.27 34.98
C GLU A 170 14.74 11.48 33.63
N TRP A 171 15.49 11.82 32.58
CA TRP A 171 14.94 12.00 31.23
C TRP A 171 14.38 10.68 30.68
N ILE A 172 15.09 9.56 30.90
CA ILE A 172 14.66 8.22 30.48
C ILE A 172 13.38 7.81 31.21
N GLU A 173 13.30 8.07 32.51
CA GLU A 173 12.12 7.80 33.33
C GLU A 173 10.91 8.60 32.85
N GLU A 174 11.08 9.91 32.60
CA GLU A 174 10.01 10.76 32.07
C GLU A 174 9.50 10.26 30.71
N TYR A 175 10.41 9.94 29.79
CA TYR A 175 10.07 9.39 28.48
C TYR A 175 9.26 8.08 28.61
N ASN A 176 9.73 7.15 29.44
CA ASN A 176 9.08 5.86 29.64
C ASN A 176 7.70 6.00 30.28
N GLN A 177 7.54 6.92 31.24
CA GLN A 177 6.26 7.20 31.88
C GLN A 177 5.25 7.80 30.89
N ASP A 178 5.67 8.76 30.07
CA ASP A 178 4.82 9.36 29.03
C ASP A 178 4.37 8.31 28.00
N LEU A 179 5.30 7.47 27.53
CA LEU A 179 4.98 6.39 26.60
C LEU A 179 3.97 5.40 27.20
N LYS A 180 4.14 5.01 28.46
CA LYS A 180 3.22 4.11 29.16
C LYS A 180 1.80 4.70 29.23
N LYS A 181 1.67 5.98 29.60
CA LYS A 181 0.37 6.69 29.65
C LYS A 181 -0.31 6.69 28.28
N LYS A 182 0.43 6.96 27.21
CA LYS A 182 -0.09 6.95 25.83
C LYS A 182 -0.60 5.56 25.41
N ILE A 183 0.14 4.50 25.77
CA ILE A 183 -0.26 3.12 25.49
C ILE A 183 -1.55 2.76 26.25
N ASP A 184 -1.63 3.11 27.53
CA ASP A 184 -2.79 2.79 28.36
C ASP A 184 -4.05 3.53 27.88
N LEU A 185 -3.93 4.81 27.53
CA LEU A 185 -5.03 5.59 26.95
C LEU A 185 -5.52 4.97 25.62
N LYS A 186 -4.61 4.50 24.77
CA LYS A 186 -4.98 3.85 23.50
C LYS A 186 -5.71 2.53 23.73
N LYS A 187 -5.30 1.73 24.73
CA LYS A 187 -6.00 0.49 25.10
C LYS A 187 -7.41 0.78 25.62
N GLU A 188 -7.56 1.78 26.48
CA GLU A 188 -8.87 2.20 27.00
C GLU A 188 -9.81 2.63 25.86
N GLN A 189 -9.34 3.47 24.94
CA GLN A 189 -10.12 3.88 23.77
C GLN A 189 -10.53 2.69 22.88
N GLN A 190 -9.64 1.72 22.69
CA GLN A 190 -9.95 0.50 21.94
C GLN A 190 -11.01 -0.35 22.64
N GLN A 191 -10.94 -0.47 23.96
CA GLN A 191 -11.91 -1.20 24.77
C GLN A 191 -13.29 -0.55 24.69
N ILE A 192 -13.37 0.77 24.86
CA ILE A 192 -14.62 1.53 24.73
C ILE A 192 -15.22 1.33 23.33
N ALA A 193 -14.42 1.51 22.27
CA ALA A 193 -14.90 1.31 20.91
C ALA A 193 -15.36 -0.13 20.62
N TYR A 194 -14.73 -1.13 21.24
CA TYR A 194 -15.15 -2.52 21.14
C TYR A 194 -16.49 -2.77 21.85
N GLU A 195 -16.64 -2.24 23.07
CA GLU A 195 -17.88 -2.34 23.85
C GLU A 195 -19.05 -1.62 23.17
N GLU A 196 -18.83 -0.43 22.61
CA GLU A 196 -19.82 0.29 21.81
C GLU A 196 -20.25 -0.52 20.58
N ARG A 197 -19.30 -1.14 19.86
CA ARG A 197 -19.62 -2.03 18.72
C ARG A 197 -20.41 -3.26 19.16
N LYS A 198 -20.13 -3.81 20.34
CA LYS A 198 -20.85 -4.96 20.89
C LYS A 198 -22.28 -4.56 21.27
N ALA A 199 -22.45 -3.45 21.97
CA ALA A 199 -23.76 -2.90 22.33
C ALA A 199 -24.62 -2.55 21.11
N GLN A 200 -24.02 -2.01 20.04
CA GLN A 200 -24.72 -1.76 18.77
C GLN A 200 -25.18 -3.05 18.06
N LYS A 201 -24.44 -4.16 18.20
CA LYS A 201 -24.83 -5.48 17.67
C LYS A 201 -25.94 -6.15 18.49
N GLU A 202 -26.03 -5.84 19.78
CA GLU A 202 -27.03 -6.38 20.70
C GLU A 202 -28.38 -5.63 20.60
N GLN A 203 -28.43 -4.45 20.00
CA GLN A 203 -29.71 -3.81 19.63
C GLN A 203 -30.38 -4.61 18.49
N PRO A 204 -31.67 -4.99 18.61
CA PRO A 204 -32.36 -5.68 17.55
C PRO A 204 -32.38 -4.80 16.30
N ALA A 205 -31.75 -5.27 15.22
CA ALA A 205 -31.70 -4.55 13.95
C ALA A 205 -33.12 -4.21 13.50
N LYS A 206 -33.43 -2.92 13.36
CA LYS A 206 -34.70 -2.49 12.78
C LYS A 206 -34.82 -3.10 11.38
N PRO A 207 -35.99 -3.68 11.03
CA PRO A 207 -36.26 -4.19 9.70
C PRO A 207 -35.91 -3.13 8.65
N LYS A 208 -35.13 -3.53 7.63
CA LYS A 208 -34.80 -2.65 6.51
C LYS A 208 -35.67 -3.04 5.33
N HIS A 209 -36.60 -2.16 4.97
CA HIS A 209 -37.44 -2.33 3.79
C HIS A 209 -36.63 -2.22 2.51
N GLY A 210 -37.13 -2.82 1.43
CA GLY A 210 -36.51 -2.76 0.12
C GLY A 210 -36.94 -3.91 -0.78
N TYR A 211 -36.06 -4.36 -1.66
CA TYR A 211 -36.39 -5.34 -2.69
C TYR A 211 -35.33 -6.43 -2.80
N VAL A 212 -35.78 -7.67 -3.02
CA VAL A 212 -34.94 -8.79 -3.44
C VAL A 212 -35.30 -9.14 -4.88
N LEU A 213 -34.28 -9.23 -5.74
CA LEU A 213 -34.42 -9.51 -7.16
C LEU A 213 -33.77 -10.85 -7.50
N LEU A 214 -34.45 -11.60 -8.36
CA LEU A 214 -33.89 -12.73 -9.08
C LEU A 214 -33.56 -12.28 -10.49
N ILE A 215 -32.29 -12.42 -10.88
CA ILE A 215 -31.81 -12.10 -12.23
C ILE A 215 -31.23 -13.35 -12.89
N ARG A 216 -31.28 -13.40 -14.22
CA ARG A 216 -30.63 -14.42 -15.04
C ARG A 216 -29.53 -13.78 -15.87
N LEU A 217 -28.36 -14.43 -15.92
CA LEU A 217 -27.15 -13.89 -16.54
C LEU A 217 -26.71 -14.74 -17.74
N TYR A 218 -26.58 -14.10 -18.90
CA TYR A 218 -26.15 -14.70 -20.15
C TYR A 218 -24.64 -14.48 -20.40
N PRO A 219 -23.96 -15.37 -21.15
CA PRO A 219 -24.47 -16.56 -21.82
C PRO A 219 -24.64 -17.77 -20.90
N SER A 220 -24.20 -17.69 -19.63
CA SER A 220 -24.19 -18.84 -18.71
C SER A 220 -25.56 -19.43 -18.41
N GLY A 221 -26.63 -18.63 -18.52
CA GLY A 221 -27.99 -19.01 -18.18
C GLY A 221 -28.26 -19.15 -16.68
N HIS A 222 -27.25 -18.94 -15.82
CA HIS A 222 -27.35 -19.02 -14.37
C HIS A 222 -28.14 -17.87 -13.76
N TYR A 223 -28.67 -18.12 -12.57
CA TYR A 223 -29.45 -17.15 -11.80
C TYR A 223 -28.63 -16.54 -10.67
N LYS A 224 -28.98 -15.32 -10.27
CA LYS A 224 -28.38 -14.63 -9.13
C LYS A 224 -29.46 -13.91 -8.34
N PHE A 225 -29.47 -14.09 -7.04
CA PHE A 225 -30.24 -13.24 -6.13
C PHE A 225 -29.42 -12.00 -5.79
N THR A 226 -30.04 -10.83 -5.91
CA THR A 226 -29.49 -9.53 -5.49
C THR A 226 -30.55 -8.78 -4.70
N TYR A 227 -30.17 -7.71 -4.01
CA TYR A 227 -31.11 -6.94 -3.21
C TYR A 227 -30.77 -5.45 -3.20
N THR A 228 -31.72 -4.64 -2.75
CA THR A 228 -31.52 -3.25 -2.37
C THR A 228 -32.33 -2.95 -1.11
N VAL A 229 -31.77 -2.16 -0.20
CA VAL A 229 -32.47 -1.62 0.99
C VAL A 229 -32.96 -0.18 0.74
N SER A 230 -32.92 0.28 -0.52
CA SER A 230 -33.54 1.53 -0.96
C SER A 230 -34.93 1.24 -1.52
N ASN A 231 -35.81 2.25 -1.46
CA ASN A 231 -37.12 2.21 -2.12
C ASN A 231 -37.03 2.42 -3.66
N ASP A 232 -35.82 2.48 -4.21
CA ASP A 232 -35.56 2.74 -5.63
C ASP A 232 -35.20 1.44 -6.37
N LEU A 233 -36.24 0.67 -6.71
CA LEU A 233 -36.12 -0.56 -7.49
C LEU A 233 -35.64 -0.27 -8.93
N ILE A 234 -36.14 0.80 -9.54
CA ILE A 234 -35.83 1.17 -10.93
C ILE A 234 -34.35 1.52 -11.07
N GLY A 235 -33.80 2.36 -10.18
CA GLY A 235 -32.38 2.68 -10.17
C GLY A 235 -31.48 1.48 -9.83
N LYS A 236 -31.97 0.49 -9.08
CA LYS A 236 -31.27 -0.79 -8.92
C LYS A 236 -31.25 -1.61 -10.21
N ILE A 237 -32.37 -1.71 -10.93
CA ILE A 237 -32.47 -2.43 -12.21
C ILE A 237 -31.59 -1.74 -13.27
N ASN A 238 -31.60 -0.42 -13.35
CA ASN A 238 -30.79 0.33 -14.31
C ASN A 238 -29.29 0.10 -14.08
N ARG A 239 -28.82 0.16 -12.82
CA ARG A 239 -27.43 -0.18 -12.49
C ARG A 239 -27.06 -1.61 -12.87
N LEU A 240 -27.94 -2.59 -12.66
CA LEU A 240 -27.68 -3.97 -13.07
C LEU A 240 -27.56 -4.10 -14.60
N LYS A 241 -28.38 -3.36 -15.35
CA LYS A 241 -28.30 -3.29 -16.82
C LYS A 241 -27.06 -2.54 -17.30
N GLU A 242 -26.58 -1.55 -16.57
CA GLU A 242 -25.30 -0.88 -16.85
C GLU A 242 -24.11 -1.81 -16.56
N GLU A 243 -24.12 -2.51 -15.44
CA GLU A 243 -23.07 -3.44 -15.01
C GLU A 243 -22.94 -4.67 -15.93
N HIS A 244 -24.07 -5.20 -16.42
CA HIS A 244 -24.11 -6.45 -17.18
C HIS A 244 -24.54 -6.29 -18.65
N GLY A 245 -24.89 -5.07 -19.10
CA GLY A 245 -25.32 -4.80 -20.47
C GLY A 245 -26.59 -5.57 -20.87
N HIS A 246 -26.64 -6.05 -22.11
CA HIS A 246 -27.74 -6.89 -22.63
C HIS A 246 -27.75 -8.32 -22.07
N ASN A 247 -26.79 -8.69 -21.23
CA ASN A 247 -26.60 -10.05 -20.75
C ASN A 247 -27.33 -10.33 -19.43
N VAL A 248 -28.27 -9.46 -19.03
CA VAL A 248 -29.06 -9.63 -17.80
C VAL A 248 -30.56 -9.57 -18.10
N GLU A 249 -31.27 -10.55 -17.58
CA GLU A 249 -32.72 -10.61 -17.56
C GLU A 249 -33.20 -10.48 -16.12
N ILE A 250 -34.12 -9.56 -15.86
CA ILE A 250 -34.77 -9.45 -14.55
C ILE A 250 -35.92 -10.46 -14.54
N VAL A 251 -35.78 -11.52 -13.75
CA VAL A 251 -36.72 -12.65 -13.73
C VAL A 251 -37.91 -12.35 -12.83
N HIS A 252 -37.65 -11.81 -11.63
CA HIS A 252 -38.67 -11.39 -10.68
C HIS A 252 -38.08 -10.44 -9.63
N SER A 253 -38.92 -9.62 -9.01
CA SER A 253 -38.54 -8.77 -7.87
C SER A 253 -39.64 -8.79 -6.82
N VAL A 254 -39.25 -8.93 -5.55
CA VAL A 254 -40.17 -8.97 -4.43
C VAL A 254 -39.84 -7.85 -3.44
N GLU A 255 -40.86 -7.13 -2.99
CA GLU A 255 -40.74 -6.12 -1.93
C GLU A 255 -40.74 -6.80 -0.56
N THR A 256 -39.83 -6.40 0.32
CA THR A 256 -39.60 -7.06 1.62
C THR A 256 -39.65 -6.07 2.77
N TYR A 257 -40.30 -6.47 3.87
CA TYR A 257 -40.30 -5.77 5.16
C TYR A 257 -38.91 -5.79 5.84
N ASP A 258 -38.23 -6.94 5.84
CA ASP A 258 -36.85 -7.11 6.32
C ASP A 258 -35.99 -7.73 5.20
N THR A 259 -35.51 -6.89 4.29
CA THR A 259 -34.70 -7.29 3.11
C THR A 259 -33.48 -8.11 3.49
N MET A 260 -32.83 -7.77 4.61
CA MET A 260 -31.60 -8.45 5.01
C MET A 260 -31.90 -9.88 5.46
N LYS A 261 -32.93 -10.09 6.29
CA LYS A 261 -33.32 -11.44 6.68
C LYS A 261 -33.90 -12.22 5.52
N PHE A 262 -34.80 -11.62 4.74
CA PHE A 262 -35.38 -12.29 3.58
C PHE A 262 -34.30 -12.75 2.57
N TYR A 263 -33.32 -11.89 2.28
CA TYR A 263 -32.22 -12.25 1.38
C TYR A 263 -31.28 -13.32 1.97
N TYR A 264 -30.70 -13.08 3.16
CA TYR A 264 -29.64 -13.93 3.70
C TYR A 264 -30.17 -15.20 4.37
N GLN A 265 -31.33 -15.14 5.02
CA GLN A 265 -31.90 -16.26 5.78
C GLN A 265 -32.89 -17.09 4.97
N PHE A 266 -33.58 -16.50 3.98
CA PHE A 266 -34.47 -17.25 3.10
C PHE A 266 -33.84 -17.48 1.72
N ALA A 267 -33.73 -16.47 0.86
CA ALA A 267 -33.33 -16.66 -0.55
C ALA A 267 -31.98 -17.38 -0.70
N LYS A 268 -30.94 -16.99 0.04
CA LYS A 268 -29.64 -17.66 -0.05
C LYS A 268 -29.64 -19.08 0.54
N LYS A 269 -30.42 -19.35 1.59
CA LYS A 269 -30.43 -20.66 2.25
C LYS A 269 -31.31 -21.67 1.52
N GLN A 270 -32.52 -21.25 1.13
CA GLN A 270 -33.49 -22.08 0.42
C GLN A 270 -32.91 -22.65 -0.87
N PHE A 271 -32.16 -21.85 -1.62
CA PHE A 271 -31.56 -22.25 -2.90
C PHE A 271 -30.08 -22.64 -2.78
N SER A 272 -29.53 -22.79 -1.58
CA SER A 272 -28.10 -23.07 -1.38
C SER A 272 -27.62 -24.35 -2.07
N ASN A 273 -28.48 -25.38 -2.14
CA ASN A 273 -28.20 -26.64 -2.85
C ASN A 273 -28.12 -26.50 -4.38
N ARG A 274 -28.48 -25.33 -4.93
CA ARG A 274 -28.39 -25.00 -6.36
C ARG A 274 -27.20 -24.11 -6.68
N LEU A 275 -26.35 -23.79 -5.70
CA LEU A 275 -25.21 -22.90 -5.86
C LEU A 275 -24.10 -23.59 -6.67
N VAL A 276 -23.69 -22.99 -7.78
CA VAL A 276 -22.62 -23.52 -8.67
C VAL A 276 -21.33 -22.72 -8.53
N GLU A 277 -21.45 -21.40 -8.33
CA GLU A 277 -20.35 -20.51 -8.01
C GLU A 277 -20.74 -19.63 -6.82
N LYS A 278 -19.78 -19.00 -6.14
CA LYS A 278 -19.97 -18.23 -4.88
C LYS A 278 -21.27 -17.44 -4.76
N THR A 279 -21.78 -16.88 -5.86
CA THR A 279 -23.05 -16.14 -5.91
C THR A 279 -24.03 -16.55 -7.02
N MET A 280 -23.74 -17.61 -7.80
CA MET A 280 -24.54 -18.02 -8.97
C MET A 280 -25.22 -19.36 -8.72
N TYR A 281 -26.46 -19.48 -9.18
CA TYR A 281 -27.35 -20.61 -8.94
C TYR A 281 -27.82 -21.24 -10.25
N GLN A 282 -27.88 -22.57 -10.29
CA GLN A 282 -28.52 -23.33 -11.35
C GLN A 282 -29.93 -23.73 -10.90
N LEU A 283 -30.87 -22.79 -11.04
CA LEU A 283 -32.27 -22.97 -10.66
C LEU A 283 -33.04 -23.72 -11.76
N THR A 284 -33.92 -24.63 -11.36
CA THR A 284 -34.90 -25.26 -12.27
C THR A 284 -36.06 -24.31 -12.56
N GLU A 285 -36.91 -24.63 -13.53
CA GLU A 285 -38.14 -23.86 -13.79
C GLU A 285 -39.08 -23.88 -12.57
N GLU A 286 -39.14 -25.00 -11.84
CA GLU A 286 -39.90 -25.11 -10.59
C GLU A 286 -39.34 -24.20 -9.50
N ASP A 287 -38.01 -24.11 -9.35
CA ASP A 287 -37.36 -23.22 -8.38
C ASP A 287 -37.68 -21.74 -8.67
N VAL A 288 -37.68 -21.37 -9.96
CA VAL A 288 -38.02 -20.02 -10.43
C VAL A 288 -39.51 -19.73 -10.21
N GLN A 289 -40.39 -20.69 -10.50
CA GLN A 289 -41.83 -20.52 -10.31
C GLN A 289 -42.18 -20.41 -8.82
N PHE A 290 -41.57 -21.25 -7.98
CA PHE A 290 -41.71 -21.17 -6.52
C PHE A 290 -41.31 -19.78 -5.99
N PHE A 291 -40.22 -19.20 -6.52
CA PHE A 291 -39.83 -17.84 -6.16
C PHE A 291 -40.85 -16.79 -6.64
N LYS A 292 -41.41 -16.94 -7.85
CA LYS A 292 -42.40 -16.01 -8.43
C LYS A 292 -43.77 -16.07 -7.75
N ASP A 293 -44.13 -17.21 -7.19
CA ASP A 293 -45.45 -17.42 -6.57
C ASP A 293 -45.62 -16.67 -5.25
N GLU A 294 -44.53 -16.15 -4.67
CA GLU A 294 -44.50 -15.37 -3.42
C GLU A 294 -45.20 -16.05 -2.22
N LYS A 295 -45.33 -17.38 -2.27
CA LYS A 295 -45.91 -18.22 -1.22
C LYS A 295 -44.81 -18.98 -0.50
N TYR A 296 -44.17 -18.30 0.45
CA TYR A 296 -43.02 -18.84 1.17
C TYR A 296 -43.41 -19.45 2.52
N PRO A 297 -42.52 -20.21 3.16
CA PRO A 297 -42.72 -20.65 4.54
C PRO A 297 -42.95 -19.46 5.49
N ALA A 298 -43.67 -19.69 6.60
CA ALA A 298 -44.17 -18.63 7.49
C ALA A 298 -43.09 -17.64 7.96
N ASN A 299 -41.89 -18.12 8.29
CA ASN A 299 -40.76 -17.28 8.68
C ASN A 299 -40.27 -16.35 7.56
N ALA A 300 -40.32 -16.79 6.30
CA ALA A 300 -39.99 -15.96 5.15
C ALA A 300 -41.12 -14.97 4.84
N MET A 301 -42.38 -15.37 5.02
CA MET A 301 -43.53 -14.46 4.93
C MET A 301 -43.47 -13.33 5.97
N ASP A 302 -43.01 -13.61 7.18
CA ASP A 302 -42.79 -12.58 8.21
C ASP A 302 -41.75 -11.54 7.79
N TRP A 303 -40.73 -11.92 7.03
CA TRP A 303 -39.73 -10.98 6.51
C TRP A 303 -40.17 -10.31 5.21
N LEU A 304 -41.14 -10.91 4.51
CA LEU A 304 -41.73 -10.35 3.30
C LEU A 304 -42.76 -9.27 3.64
N GLU A 305 -43.78 -9.63 4.41
CA GLU A 305 -44.95 -8.81 4.70
C GLU A 305 -44.86 -8.08 6.05
N GLY A 306 -43.93 -8.50 6.92
CA GLY A 306 -43.96 -8.17 8.35
C GLY A 306 -44.86 -9.16 9.10
N SER A 307 -44.57 -9.41 10.37
CA SER A 307 -45.40 -10.29 11.20
C SER A 307 -46.84 -9.79 11.23
N ARG A 308 -47.80 -10.60 10.77
CA ARG A 308 -49.25 -10.33 10.89
C ARG A 308 -49.78 -10.44 12.33
N VAL A 309 -48.91 -10.32 13.33
CA VAL A 309 -49.29 -10.34 14.74
C VAL A 309 -49.66 -8.90 15.14
N LYS A 310 -50.95 -8.60 15.06
CA LYS A 310 -51.59 -7.69 16.01
C LYS A 310 -52.07 -8.50 17.20
#